data_AF-A0A559N5P9-F1
#
_entry.id   AF-A0A559N5P9-F1
#
_cell.length_a   1.000
_cell.length_b   1.000
_cell.length_c   1.000
_cell.angle_alpha   90.00
_cell.angle_beta   90.00
_cell.angle_gamma   90.00
#
_symmetry.space_group_name_H-M   'P 1'
#
loop_
_entity.id
_entity.type
_entity.pdbx_description
1 polymer ?
#
loop_
_entity_poly.entity_id
_entity_poly.type
_entity_poly.pdbx_seq_one_letter_code
_entity_poly.pdbx_strand_id
1 'polypeptide(L)'
;MKVVIIIGIVLLVLVSVWYANKTGINSEFHNKQKALAVSNILYKPLDFGYKMVWIAVKTKENMAAVEILLNYLSTEFGEAHFFGTNRVVEYHSWMKSKNGKMERIYSYLGESMENIKVFGEPTKAEEGLKLFNSLSEDAKNEAYFEREDLTYADEMLVMEIAEKWGVNPTKLSTRTDIKKELGLAGK
;
A
#
# COMPACT_ATOMS: atom_id res chain seq x y z
N MET A 1 -38.30 40.76 30.47
CA MET A 1 -36.94 40.38 30.02
C MET A 1 -36.90 39.04 29.27
N LYS A 2 -37.40 37.93 29.84
CA LYS A 2 -37.38 36.60 29.18
C LYS A 2 -38.11 36.53 27.83
N VAL A 3 -39.27 37.20 27.70
CA VAL A 3 -40.07 37.22 26.46
C VAL A 3 -39.33 37.91 25.31
N VAL A 4 -38.60 39.00 25.58
CA VAL A 4 -37.83 39.72 24.56
C VAL A 4 -36.66 38.89 24.05
N ILE A 5 -36.01 38.11 24.93
CA ILE A 5 -34.93 37.19 24.56
C ILE A 5 -35.46 36.05 23.66
N ILE A 6 -36.62 35.48 24.00
CA ILE A 6 -37.25 34.42 23.20
C ILE A 6 -37.61 34.95 21.81
N ILE A 7 -38.20 36.15 21.71
CA ILE A 7 -38.52 36.78 20.42
C ILE A 7 -37.26 37.02 19.60
N GLY A 8 -36.16 37.46 20.22
CA GLY A 8 -34.88 37.65 19.55
C GLY A 8 -34.30 36.35 18.96
N ILE A 9 -34.38 35.24 19.71
CA ILE A 9 -33.90 33.93 19.23
C ILE A 9 -34.75 33.44 18.06
N VAL A 10 -36.08 33.56 18.14
CA VAL A 10 -37.00 33.16 17.07
C VAL A 10 -36.72 33.96 15.79
N LEU A 11 -36.52 35.28 15.91
CA LEU A 11 -36.15 36.13 14.77
C LEU A 11 -34.80 35.72 14.15
N LEU A 12 -33.80 35.40 14.97
CA LEU A 12 -32.49 35.00 14.49
C LEU A 12 -32.54 33.66 13.72
N VAL A 13 -33.33 32.70 14.20
CA VAL A 13 -33.57 31.44 13.49
C VAL A 13 -34.28 31.69 12.16
N LEU A 14 -35.33 32.51 12.14
CA LEU A 14 -36.08 32.83 10.91
C LEU A 14 -35.19 33.54 9.88
N VAL A 15 -34.35 34.49 10.30
CA VAL A 15 -33.41 35.19 9.42
C VAL A 15 -32.36 34.22 8.88
N SER A 16 -31.85 33.30 9.71
CA SER A 16 -30.87 32.30 9.28
C SER A 16 -31.45 31.33 8.25
N VAL A 17 -32.68 30.86 8.45
CA VAL A 17 -33.39 29.98 7.51
C VAL A 17 -33.70 30.72 6.20
N TRP A 18 -34.17 31.96 6.28
CA TRP A 18 -34.41 32.79 5.10
C TRP A 18 -33.12 33.05 4.31
N TYR A 19 -32.02 33.36 5.01
CA TYR A 19 -30.72 33.59 4.40
C TYR A 19 -30.18 32.32 3.72
N ALA A 20 -30.29 31.15 4.36
CA ALA A 20 -29.91 29.86 3.78
C ALA A 20 -30.70 29.54 2.50
N ASN A 21 -32.02 29.73 2.52
CA ASN A 21 -32.89 29.53 1.36
C ASN A 21 -32.55 30.50 0.20
N LYS A 22 -32.22 31.76 0.52
CA LYS A 22 -31.89 32.77 -0.50
C LYS A 22 -30.50 32.56 -1.12
N THR A 23 -29.56 32.04 -0.34
CA THR A 23 -28.17 31.81 -0.79
C THR A 23 -27.99 30.45 -1.48
N GLY A 24 -29.02 29.60 -1.52
CA GLY A 24 -28.95 28.29 -2.16
C GLY A 24 -27.99 27.34 -1.44
N ILE A 25 -27.69 27.59 -0.17
CA ILE A 25 -26.84 26.73 0.66
C ILE A 25 -27.67 25.51 1.08
N ASN A 26 -27.89 24.59 0.16
CA ASN A 26 -28.24 23.23 0.51
C ASN A 26 -26.99 22.55 1.06
N SER A 27 -27.14 21.76 2.12
CA SER A 27 -26.13 20.76 2.51
C SER A 27 -26.16 19.57 1.53
N GLU A 28 -26.23 19.85 0.23
CA GLU A 28 -25.98 18.84 -0.78
C GLU A 28 -24.50 18.51 -0.69
N PHE A 29 -24.22 17.29 -0.24
CA PHE A 29 -22.95 16.65 -0.51
C PHE A 29 -22.81 16.63 -2.04
N HIS A 30 -22.14 17.65 -2.59
CA HIS A 30 -21.73 17.62 -3.98
C HIS A 30 -20.69 16.51 -4.11
N ASN A 31 -21.17 15.28 -4.33
CA ASN A 31 -20.32 14.23 -4.85
C ASN A 31 -19.95 14.61 -6.29
N LYS A 32 -18.95 15.47 -6.39
CA LYS A 32 -18.31 15.88 -7.64
C LYS A 32 -17.42 14.77 -8.21
N GLN A 33 -17.57 13.51 -7.77
CA GLN A 33 -17.07 12.40 -8.56
C GLN A 33 -17.93 12.28 -9.81
N LYS A 34 -17.47 12.99 -10.85
CA LYS A 34 -17.84 12.69 -12.23
C LYS A 34 -17.70 11.18 -12.39
N ALA A 35 -18.78 10.50 -12.75
CA ALA A 35 -18.73 9.08 -13.07
C ALA A 35 -17.50 8.84 -13.96
N LEU A 36 -16.58 7.99 -13.51
CA LEU A 36 -15.37 7.71 -14.26
C LEU A 36 -15.83 7.22 -15.63
N ALA A 37 -15.59 8.02 -16.66
CA ALA A 37 -15.85 7.57 -18.02
C ALA A 37 -14.97 6.35 -18.26
N VAL A 38 -15.57 5.18 -18.31
CA VAL A 38 -14.88 3.93 -18.61
C VAL A 38 -14.42 4.04 -20.07
N SER A 39 -13.13 4.30 -20.24
CA SER A 39 -12.50 4.33 -21.56
C SER A 39 -12.43 2.91 -22.09
N ASN A 40 -13.10 2.63 -23.21
CA ASN A 40 -12.99 1.36 -23.95
C ASN A 40 -11.65 1.20 -24.70
N ILE A 41 -10.73 2.14 -24.56
CA ILE A 41 -9.38 2.03 -25.12
C ILE A 41 -8.60 1.02 -24.29
N LEU A 42 -8.25 -0.09 -24.94
CA LEU A 42 -7.42 -1.15 -24.38
C LEU A 42 -5.97 -0.64 -24.25
N TYR A 43 -5.53 -0.41 -23.02
CA TYR A 43 -4.12 -0.11 -22.74
C TYR A 43 -3.36 -1.43 -22.55
N LYS A 44 -2.20 -1.57 -23.20
CA LYS A 44 -1.23 -2.58 -22.77
C LYS A 44 -0.81 -2.26 -21.33
N PRO A 45 -0.58 -3.26 -20.46
CA PRO A 45 0.09 -3.00 -19.19
C PRO A 45 1.42 -2.32 -19.52
N LEU A 46 1.55 -1.07 -19.08
CA LEU A 46 2.75 -0.28 -19.29
C LEU A 46 3.77 -0.74 -18.24
N ASP A 47 5.00 -1.02 -18.66
CA ASP A 47 6.12 -1.10 -17.72
C ASP A 47 6.23 0.22 -16.96
N PHE A 48 6.82 0.15 -15.76
CA PHE A 48 6.94 1.23 -14.78
C PHE A 48 6.92 2.63 -15.44
N GLY A 49 5.83 3.37 -15.24
CA GLY A 49 5.70 4.66 -15.91
C GLY A 49 4.37 5.37 -15.78
N TYR A 50 3.22 4.77 -16.11
CA TYR A 50 2.04 5.62 -16.35
C TYR A 50 0.65 5.14 -15.93
N LYS A 51 0.44 3.90 -15.45
CA LYS A 51 -0.83 3.53 -14.80
C LYS A 51 -0.66 2.38 -13.80
N MET A 52 -0.51 2.73 -12.52
CA MET A 52 -0.65 1.80 -11.42
C MET A 52 -1.57 2.41 -10.36
N VAL A 53 -2.41 1.60 -9.72
CA VAL A 53 -3.12 2.03 -8.52
C VAL A 53 -2.08 2.11 -7.40
N TRP A 54 -1.55 3.31 -7.19
CA TRP A 54 -0.76 3.59 -6.01
C TRP A 54 -1.71 3.67 -4.81
N ILE A 55 -1.66 2.70 -3.91
CA ILE A 55 -2.18 2.91 -2.55
C ILE A 55 -1.05 3.62 -1.79
N ALA A 56 -1.02 4.94 -1.88
CA ALA A 56 -0.13 5.77 -1.09
C ALA A 56 -0.66 5.85 0.34
N VAL A 57 -0.23 4.93 1.20
CA VAL A 57 -0.52 5.03 2.63
C VAL A 57 0.46 6.03 3.23
N LYS A 58 0.04 7.29 3.40
CA LYS A 58 0.81 8.28 4.15
C LYS A 58 0.78 7.90 5.63
N THR A 59 1.79 7.16 6.08
CA THR A 59 1.98 6.87 7.50
C THR A 59 3.20 7.63 7.99
N LYS A 60 3.10 8.24 9.17
CA LYS A 60 4.29 8.80 9.84
C LYS A 60 5.19 7.72 10.43
N GLU A 61 4.62 6.54 10.60
CA GLU A 61 5.15 5.27 11.08
C GLU A 61 3.97 4.32 10.89
N ASN A 62 4.10 3.20 10.17
CA ASN A 62 3.38 1.95 10.45
C ASN A 62 3.41 0.99 9.27
N MET A 63 4.35 0.05 9.30
CA MET A 63 4.15 -1.25 8.66
C MET A 63 2.82 -1.87 9.07
N ALA A 64 2.34 -1.62 10.29
CA ALA A 64 1.06 -2.14 10.76
C ALA A 64 -0.13 -1.74 9.86
N ALA A 65 -0.12 -0.56 9.24
CA ALA A 65 -1.19 -0.15 8.34
C ALA A 65 -1.15 -0.96 7.03
N VAL A 66 0.04 -1.24 6.52
CA VAL A 66 0.24 -2.12 5.36
C VAL A 66 -0.18 -3.55 5.70
N GLU A 67 0.16 -4.04 6.89
CA GLU A 67 -0.24 -5.37 7.37
C GLU A 67 -1.77 -5.50 7.49
N ILE A 68 -2.44 -4.52 8.07
CA ILE A 68 -3.91 -4.47 8.17
C ILE A 68 -4.54 -4.47 6.77
N LEU A 69 -4.03 -3.64 5.87
CA LEU A 69 -4.53 -3.57 4.49
C LEU A 69 -4.32 -4.89 3.75
N LEU A 70 -3.15 -5.52 3.86
CA LEU A 70 -2.87 -6.81 3.23
C LEU A 70 -3.75 -7.93 3.79
N ASN A 71 -3.97 -7.98 5.09
CA ASN A 71 -4.89 -8.94 5.70
C ASN A 71 -6.32 -8.71 5.20
N TYR A 72 -6.77 -7.46 5.14
CA TYR A 72 -8.08 -7.13 4.58
C TYR A 72 -8.20 -7.59 3.11
N LEU A 73 -7.24 -7.23 2.26
CA LEU A 73 -7.24 -7.61 0.83
C LEU A 73 -7.16 -9.13 0.64
N SER A 74 -6.32 -9.83 1.40
CA SER A 74 -6.19 -11.29 1.29
C SER A 74 -7.43 -12.05 1.80
N THR A 75 -8.26 -11.43 2.65
CA THR A 75 -9.58 -11.98 3.01
C THR A 75 -10.50 -12.03 1.80
N GLU A 76 -10.49 -10.96 0.99
CA GLU A 76 -11.37 -10.83 -0.18
C GLU A 76 -10.83 -11.58 -1.41
N PHE A 77 -9.51 -11.55 -1.62
CA PHE A 77 -8.86 -12.04 -2.84
C PHE A 77 -8.05 -13.33 -2.63
N GLY A 78 -8.07 -13.90 -1.42
CA GLY A 78 -7.33 -15.10 -1.03
C GLY A 78 -5.86 -14.84 -0.71
N GLU A 79 -5.18 -13.98 -1.46
CA GLU A 79 -3.77 -13.63 -1.27
C GLU A 79 -3.52 -12.16 -1.61
N ALA A 80 -2.63 -11.51 -0.85
CA ALA A 80 -2.21 -10.14 -1.10
C ALA A 80 -0.71 -9.99 -0.80
N HIS A 81 -0.03 -9.24 -1.66
CA HIS A 81 1.41 -8.98 -1.56
C HIS A 81 1.69 -7.49 -1.53
N PHE A 82 2.74 -7.12 -0.79
CA PHE A 82 3.34 -5.78 -0.82
C PHE A 82 4.81 -5.91 -1.19
N PHE A 83 5.28 -4.99 -2.01
CA PHE A 83 6.68 -4.83 -2.38
C PHE A 83 7.04 -3.35 -2.29
N GLY A 84 8.21 -3.04 -1.74
CA GLY A 84 8.67 -1.67 -1.56
C GLY A 84 10.17 -1.54 -1.77
N THR A 85 10.57 -0.51 -2.53
CA THR A 85 11.97 -0.10 -2.68
C THR A 85 12.14 1.41 -2.50
N ASN A 86 13.25 1.84 -1.89
CA ASN A 86 13.68 3.24 -1.90
C ASN A 86 15.21 3.32 -2.00
N ARG A 87 15.70 3.86 -3.12
CA ARG A 87 17.14 3.93 -3.46
C ARG A 87 17.95 4.91 -2.61
N VAL A 88 17.31 5.86 -1.94
CA VAL A 88 18.06 6.86 -1.15
C VAL A 88 18.56 6.24 0.15
N VAL A 89 17.75 5.37 0.74
CA VAL A 89 18.01 4.76 2.05
C VAL A 89 18.23 3.24 1.94
N GLU A 90 18.32 2.72 0.72
CA GLU A 90 18.41 1.28 0.43
C GLU A 90 17.32 0.47 1.17
N TYR A 91 16.08 0.96 1.12
CA TYR A 91 14.93 0.24 1.70
C TYR A 91 14.47 -0.83 0.73
N HIS A 92 14.34 -2.06 1.22
CA HIS A 92 13.85 -3.22 0.45
C HIS A 92 12.87 -4.01 1.29
N SER A 93 11.65 -4.22 0.81
CA SER A 93 10.63 -4.94 1.57
C SER A 93 9.71 -5.77 0.70
N TRP A 94 9.33 -6.94 1.23
CA TRP A 94 8.22 -7.75 0.74
C TRP A 94 7.38 -8.27 1.89
N MET A 95 6.07 -8.34 1.68
CA MET A 95 5.12 -8.92 2.62
C MET A 95 4.11 -9.79 1.89
N LYS A 96 3.70 -10.88 2.52
CA LYS A 96 2.68 -11.81 2.01
C LYS A 96 1.64 -12.10 3.08
N SER A 97 0.38 -11.87 2.72
CA SER A 97 -0.78 -12.24 3.51
C SER A 97 -1.68 -13.16 2.73
N LYS A 98 -2.23 -14.17 3.39
CA LYS A 98 -3.10 -15.18 2.80
C LYS A 98 -4.31 -15.42 3.70
N ASN A 99 -5.51 -15.36 3.12
CA ASN A 99 -6.78 -15.58 3.82
C ASN A 99 -6.89 -14.79 5.13
N GLY A 100 -6.52 -13.50 5.11
CA GLY A 100 -6.61 -12.63 6.28
C GLY A 100 -5.46 -12.72 7.27
N LYS A 101 -4.46 -13.57 7.01
CA LYS A 101 -3.34 -13.81 7.92
C LYS A 101 -2.01 -13.50 7.26
N MET A 102 -1.22 -12.67 7.93
CA MET A 102 0.16 -12.41 7.54
C MET A 102 0.96 -13.71 7.61
N GLU A 103 1.62 -14.08 6.51
CA GLU A 103 2.48 -15.27 6.42
C GLU A 103 3.96 -14.91 6.48
N ARG A 104 4.35 -13.80 5.83
CA ARG A 104 5.76 -13.40 5.71
C ARG A 104 5.90 -11.89 5.68
N ILE A 105 6.87 -11.35 6.42
CA ILE A 105 7.37 -9.98 6.27
C ILE A 105 8.89 -10.05 6.26
N TYR A 106 9.50 -9.38 5.29
CA TYR A 106 10.90 -9.04 5.31
C TYR A 106 11.04 -7.57 4.92
N SER A 107 11.77 -6.81 5.74
CA SER A 107 12.07 -5.42 5.45
C SER A 107 13.46 -5.08 5.95
N TYR A 108 14.29 -4.62 5.02
CA TYR A 108 15.71 -4.32 5.20
C TYR A 108 15.99 -2.87 4.81
N LEU A 109 16.90 -2.24 5.55
CA LEU A 109 17.41 -0.91 5.33
C LEU A 109 18.92 -1.00 5.17
N GLY A 110 19.40 -0.87 3.93
CA GLY A 110 20.82 -1.00 3.60
C GLY A 110 21.66 0.15 4.16
N GLU A 111 21.11 1.36 4.29
CA GLU A 111 21.83 2.51 4.85
C GLU A 111 22.33 2.26 6.27
N SER A 112 21.55 1.58 7.11
CA SER A 112 21.93 1.23 8.49
C SER A 112 22.36 -0.22 8.66
N MET A 113 22.30 -1.04 7.61
CA MET A 113 22.50 -2.50 7.66
C MET A 113 21.59 -3.20 8.68
N GLU A 114 20.32 -2.81 8.74
CA GLU A 114 19.35 -3.34 9.72
C GLU A 114 18.06 -3.82 9.06
N ASN A 115 17.42 -4.80 9.69
CA ASN A 115 16.05 -5.17 9.37
C ASN A 115 15.07 -4.39 10.25
N ILE A 116 14.11 -3.74 9.62
CA ILE A 116 13.04 -3.04 10.33
C ILE A 116 12.03 -4.04 10.89
N LYS A 117 11.74 -5.11 10.13
CA LYS A 117 10.86 -6.20 10.58
C LYS A 117 11.14 -7.48 9.79
N VAL A 118 11.22 -8.59 10.51
CA VAL A 118 11.23 -9.95 9.96
C VAL A 118 10.17 -10.76 10.70
N PHE A 119 9.24 -11.36 9.97
CA PHE A 119 8.16 -12.17 10.54
C PHE A 119 7.84 -13.35 9.63
N GLY A 120 7.57 -14.51 10.24
CA GLY A 120 7.27 -15.75 9.53
C GLY A 120 8.50 -16.41 8.90
N GLU A 121 8.34 -17.66 8.50
CA GLU A 121 9.41 -18.46 7.88
C GLU A 121 9.64 -18.05 6.42
N PRO A 122 10.89 -18.12 5.91
CA PRO A 122 11.18 -17.94 4.50
C PRO A 122 10.27 -18.81 3.62
N THR A 123 9.69 -18.18 2.60
CA THR A 123 8.83 -18.85 1.62
C THR A 123 9.67 -19.57 0.56
N LYS A 124 9.04 -20.39 -0.29
CA LYS A 124 9.71 -20.98 -1.46
C LYS A 124 10.36 -19.95 -2.39
N ALA A 125 9.87 -18.70 -2.40
CA ALA A 125 10.49 -17.66 -3.20
C ALA A 125 11.89 -17.29 -2.71
N GLU A 126 12.14 -17.48 -1.41
CA GLU A 126 13.38 -17.21 -0.71
C GLU A 126 14.26 -18.48 -0.62
N GLU A 127 13.88 -19.57 -1.27
CA GLU A 127 14.65 -20.82 -1.29
C GLU A 127 16.04 -20.60 -1.88
N GLY A 128 17.06 -21.08 -1.17
CA GLY A 128 18.47 -20.88 -1.51
C GLY A 128 19.05 -19.54 -1.06
N LEU A 129 18.23 -18.61 -0.55
CA LEU A 129 18.70 -17.34 -0.01
C LEU A 129 18.97 -17.45 1.49
N LYS A 130 20.13 -16.95 1.93
CA LYS A 130 20.45 -16.80 3.36
C LYS A 130 20.29 -15.35 3.75
N LEU A 131 19.04 -14.89 3.75
CA LEU A 131 18.72 -13.48 3.96
C LEU A 131 19.35 -12.95 5.26
N PHE A 132 20.00 -11.80 5.16
CA PHE A 132 20.49 -11.07 6.32
C PHE A 132 19.33 -10.71 7.25
N ASN A 133 19.53 -10.93 8.55
CA ASN A 133 18.54 -10.70 9.59
C ASN A 133 19.22 -10.17 10.85
N SER A 134 19.34 -8.85 10.97
CA SER A 134 19.88 -8.18 12.16
C SER A 134 19.03 -8.40 13.43
N LEU A 135 17.79 -8.90 13.29
CA LEU A 135 16.88 -9.21 14.39
C LEU A 135 16.96 -10.69 14.82
N SER A 136 17.84 -11.49 14.20
CA SER A 136 18.03 -12.89 14.55
C SER A 136 18.87 -13.06 15.82
N GLU A 137 18.75 -14.23 16.46
CA GLU A 137 19.63 -14.59 17.58
C GLU A 137 21.10 -14.68 17.16
N ASP A 138 21.38 -15.16 15.94
CA ASP A 138 22.73 -15.24 15.39
C ASP A 138 23.38 -13.85 15.29
N ALA A 139 22.60 -12.80 14.95
CA ALA A 139 23.08 -11.43 14.85
C ALA A 139 23.51 -10.80 16.19
N LYS A 140 23.29 -11.48 17.33
CA LYS A 140 23.88 -11.07 18.62
C LYS A 140 25.37 -11.36 18.70
N ASN A 141 25.89 -12.19 17.81
CA ASN A 141 27.31 -12.51 17.69
C ASN A 141 27.95 -11.70 16.57
N GLU A 142 29.06 -11.01 16.83
CA GLU A 142 29.78 -10.21 15.84
C GLU A 142 30.21 -11.04 14.62
N ALA A 143 30.53 -12.33 14.80
CA ALA A 143 30.88 -13.24 13.71
C ALA A 143 29.76 -13.41 12.67
N TYR A 144 28.50 -13.09 13.01
CA TYR A 144 27.39 -13.07 12.06
C TYR A 144 27.61 -12.06 10.92
N PHE A 145 28.14 -10.88 11.25
CA PHE A 145 28.37 -9.81 10.30
C PHE A 145 29.59 -10.06 9.40
N GLU A 146 30.44 -11.03 9.76
CA GLU A 146 31.60 -11.46 8.98
C GLU A 146 31.26 -12.58 7.97
N ARG A 147 30.01 -13.07 7.99
CA ARG A 147 29.58 -14.15 7.09
C ARG A 147 29.50 -13.68 5.64
N GLU A 148 30.24 -14.34 4.76
CA GLU A 148 30.22 -14.09 3.31
C GLU A 148 29.05 -14.79 2.59
N ASP A 149 28.34 -15.69 3.27
CA ASP A 149 27.25 -16.47 2.67
C ASP A 149 25.86 -15.81 2.82
N LEU A 150 25.79 -14.62 3.41
CA LEU A 150 24.54 -13.89 3.61
C LEU A 150 24.08 -13.19 2.33
N THR A 151 22.76 -13.21 2.10
CA THR A 151 22.10 -12.50 1.00
C THR A 151 21.54 -11.19 1.53
N TYR A 152 22.06 -10.07 1.03
CA TYR A 152 21.51 -8.74 1.29
C TYR A 152 20.46 -8.42 0.24
N ALA A 153 19.36 -7.81 0.67
CA ALA A 153 18.31 -7.45 -0.26
C ALA A 153 18.67 -6.18 -1.02
N ASP A 154 18.44 -6.20 -2.32
CA ASP A 154 18.54 -5.05 -3.22
C ASP A 154 17.23 -4.89 -4.02
N GLU A 155 17.18 -3.93 -4.93
CA GLU A 155 16.00 -3.72 -5.76
C GLU A 155 15.67 -4.91 -6.66
N MET A 156 16.70 -5.57 -7.20
CA MET A 156 16.52 -6.68 -8.13
C MET A 156 15.91 -7.89 -7.43
N LEU A 157 16.38 -8.20 -6.22
CA LEU A 157 15.84 -9.27 -5.40
C LEU A 157 14.36 -9.04 -5.08
N VAL A 158 13.94 -7.79 -4.80
CA VAL A 158 12.52 -7.48 -4.60
C VAL A 158 11.69 -7.86 -5.83
N MET A 159 12.18 -7.58 -7.04
CA MET A 159 11.51 -7.94 -8.28
C MET A 159 11.47 -9.46 -8.51
N GLU A 160 12.54 -10.18 -8.14
CA GLU A 160 12.60 -11.64 -8.23
C GLU A 160 11.63 -12.32 -7.26
N ILE A 161 11.52 -11.83 -6.02
CA ILE A 161 10.50 -12.32 -5.07
C ILE A 161 9.11 -12.04 -5.63
N ALA A 162 8.87 -10.84 -6.17
CA ALA A 162 7.59 -10.50 -6.79
C ALA A 162 7.22 -11.41 -7.96
N GLU A 163 8.20 -11.78 -8.79
CA GLU A 163 8.01 -12.75 -9.87
C GLU A 163 7.58 -14.12 -9.35
N LYS A 164 8.29 -14.65 -8.36
CA LYS A 164 7.99 -15.98 -7.78
C LYS A 164 6.65 -16.03 -7.05
N TRP A 165 6.20 -14.90 -6.50
CA TRP A 165 4.89 -14.81 -5.82
C TRP A 165 3.74 -14.48 -6.77
N GLY A 166 3.99 -13.86 -7.91
CA GLY A 166 2.96 -13.71 -8.93
C GLY A 166 3.34 -12.87 -10.15
N VAL A 167 3.87 -11.66 -9.96
CA VAL A 167 4.10 -10.72 -11.07
C VAL A 167 5.40 -9.96 -10.89
N ASN A 168 6.29 -10.06 -11.88
CA ASN A 168 7.45 -9.18 -11.98
C ASN A 168 7.02 -7.82 -12.60
N PRO A 169 7.12 -6.70 -11.87
CA PRO A 169 6.70 -5.39 -12.38
C PRO A 169 7.58 -4.87 -13.53
N THR A 170 8.77 -5.43 -13.74
CA THR A 170 9.68 -5.06 -14.84
C THR A 170 9.37 -5.78 -16.17
N LYS A 171 8.48 -6.77 -16.14
CA LYS A 171 8.12 -7.61 -17.30
C LYS A 171 6.67 -7.42 -17.75
N LEU A 172 5.97 -6.41 -17.21
CA LEU A 172 4.55 -6.19 -17.45
C LEU A 172 4.22 -6.00 -18.93
N SER A 173 5.03 -5.23 -19.67
CA SER A 173 4.82 -4.95 -21.09
C SER A 173 4.89 -6.19 -21.98
N THR A 174 5.55 -7.24 -21.51
CA THR A 174 5.78 -8.49 -22.23
C THR A 174 4.74 -9.57 -21.90
N ARG A 175 3.87 -9.34 -20.91
CA ARG A 175 2.88 -10.34 -20.49
C ARG A 175 1.80 -10.55 -21.54
N THR A 176 1.57 -11.82 -21.88
CA THR A 176 0.56 -12.27 -22.85
C THR A 176 -0.54 -13.13 -22.22
N ASP A 177 -0.37 -13.52 -20.96
CA ASP A 177 -1.22 -14.44 -20.22
C ASP A 177 -2.42 -13.74 -19.55
N ILE A 178 -2.43 -12.40 -19.51
CA ILE A 178 -3.59 -11.61 -19.07
C ILE A 178 -4.61 -11.55 -20.20
N LYS A 179 -5.83 -12.02 -19.94
CA LYS A 179 -6.95 -11.85 -20.87
C LYS A 179 -7.21 -10.36 -21.10
N LYS A 180 -7.55 -9.99 -22.33
CA LYS A 180 -7.96 -8.61 -22.66
C LYS A 180 -9.35 -8.36 -22.11
N GLU A 181 -9.43 -7.99 -20.83
CA GLU A 181 -10.69 -7.70 -20.12
C GLU A 181 -10.64 -6.37 -19.38
N LEU A 182 -11.79 -5.90 -18.89
CA LEU A 182 -11.91 -4.64 -18.18
C LEU A 182 -11.21 -4.75 -16.82
N GLY A 183 -10.17 -3.93 -16.60
CA GLY A 183 -9.47 -3.80 -15.33
C GLY A 183 -9.52 -2.36 -14.80
N LEU A 184 -9.38 -2.20 -13.49
CA LEU A 184 -9.25 -0.89 -12.86
C LEU A 184 -7.78 -0.48 -12.85
N ALA A 185 -7.46 0.60 -13.56
CA ALA A 185 -6.16 1.26 -13.50
C ALA A 185 -6.34 2.64 -12.87
N GLY A 186 -5.70 2.86 -11.71
CA GLY A 186 -5.74 4.12 -11.00
C GLY A 186 -5.05 5.23 -11.80
N LYS A 187 -5.59 6.45 -11.69
CA LYS A 187 -4.97 7.70 -12.15
C LYS A 187 -4.36 8.42 -10.97
#